data_AF-W2GDL3-F1
#
_entry.id   AF-W2GDL3-F1
#
_cell.length_a   1.000
_cell.length_b   1.000
_cell.length_c   1.000
_cell.angle_alpha   90.00
_cell.angle_beta   90.00
_cell.angle_gamma   90.00
#
_symmetry.space_group_name_H-M   'P 1'
#
loop_
_entity.id
_entity.type
_entity.pdbx_description
1 polymer ?
#
loop_
_entity_poly.entity_id
_entity_poly.type
_entity_poly.pdbx_seq_one_letter_code
_entity_poly.pdbx_strand_id
1 'polypeptide(L)'
;MESSDEDGPIATSTSWRYCLHIAYYGTGLVGWQRQQQETKSSSGHDSVQEVMEAAVTETLGASKRVNVTGVSRTDAGTHALYQFGFIRLNSELHMTMDELKDRINAKLGNGRVVVLGVTVPTMGPSRIRSRYKKYIYYLQQGHRPDLELGKYSWFLGRRLDIQRIRDALKFLEGTHDFRPFSQGLLKPKYEDMTTVRTVISAKVVVRRNVNFSLDPQVSGSGEEVIDVADMHREPSSSIVYDKHNSDDSNAVATGDHKKRKVEQAKVGATVHFVCIELVANGFLRHMVRRIIGTLRPIGEGAQPATRMQQVLNGEVQPGPSAPTKALWLHRTWLTQEEYDRDCAVECCTL
;
A
#
# COMPACT_ATOMS: atom_id res chain seq x y z
N MET A 1 -59.54 -20.43 -18.17
CA MET A 1 -58.76 -21.39 -18.96
C MET A 1 -57.31 -20.98 -18.79
N GLU A 2 -56.61 -21.74 -17.96
CA GLU A 2 -55.19 -21.58 -17.66
C GLU A 2 -54.38 -21.77 -18.95
N SER A 3 -53.58 -20.77 -19.31
CA SER A 3 -52.51 -20.93 -20.29
C SER A 3 -51.23 -21.24 -19.53
N SER A 4 -50.75 -22.46 -19.70
CA SER A 4 -49.45 -22.96 -19.28
C SER A 4 -48.33 -22.21 -19.98
N ASP A 5 -47.62 -21.35 -19.25
CA ASP A 5 -46.32 -20.86 -19.66
C ASP A 5 -45.28 -21.93 -19.32
N GLU A 6 -44.74 -22.57 -20.37
CA GLU A 6 -43.58 -23.44 -20.28
C GLU A 6 -42.34 -22.60 -19.90
N ASP A 7 -41.86 -22.77 -18.67
CA ASP A 7 -40.55 -22.30 -18.23
C ASP A 7 -39.46 -23.05 -19.03
N GLY A 8 -38.96 -22.41 -20.09
CA GLY A 8 -37.76 -22.83 -20.79
C GLY A 8 -36.53 -22.80 -19.86
N PRO A 9 -35.54 -23.67 -20.06
CA PRO A 9 -34.38 -23.78 -19.18
C PRO A 9 -33.59 -22.48 -19.15
N ILE A 10 -33.39 -21.91 -17.94
CA ILE A 10 -32.51 -20.78 -17.68
C ILE A 10 -31.10 -21.18 -18.12
N ALA A 11 -30.65 -20.67 -19.27
CA ALA A 11 -29.30 -20.87 -19.75
C ALA A 11 -28.31 -20.34 -18.72
N THR A 12 -27.61 -21.24 -18.03
CA THR A 12 -26.50 -20.91 -17.15
C THR A 12 -25.36 -20.41 -18.04
N SER A 13 -25.32 -19.09 -18.30
CA SER A 13 -24.21 -18.50 -19.05
C SER A 13 -22.92 -18.78 -18.27
N THR A 14 -22.07 -19.65 -18.82
CA THR A 14 -20.81 -20.01 -18.17
C THR A 14 -19.92 -18.78 -18.16
N SER A 15 -19.80 -18.13 -17.00
CA SER A 15 -18.98 -16.93 -16.84
C SER A 15 -17.62 -17.28 -16.26
N TRP A 16 -16.55 -16.96 -16.97
CA TRP A 16 -15.17 -17.18 -16.56
C TRP A 16 -14.71 -16.02 -15.67
N ARG A 17 -13.90 -16.33 -14.65
CA ARG A 17 -13.42 -15.33 -13.69
C ARG A 17 -11.91 -15.37 -13.60
N TYR A 18 -11.30 -14.20 -13.59
CA TYR A 18 -9.86 -14.03 -13.42
C TYR A 18 -9.59 -12.97 -12.37
N CYS A 19 -8.52 -13.18 -11.59
CA CYS A 19 -8.05 -12.29 -10.56
C CYS A 19 -6.73 -11.66 -11.02
N LEU A 20 -6.73 -10.35 -11.17
CA LEU A 20 -5.55 -9.53 -11.46
C LEU A 20 -4.90 -9.13 -10.14
N HIS A 21 -3.60 -9.37 -10.03
CA HIS A 21 -2.77 -8.98 -8.88
C HIS A 21 -2.12 -7.66 -9.24
N ILE A 22 -2.50 -6.58 -8.56
CA ILE A 22 -2.23 -5.21 -8.98
C ILE A 22 -1.42 -4.49 -7.91
N ALA A 23 -0.32 -3.86 -8.32
CA ALA A 23 0.45 -2.92 -7.53
C ALA A 23 0.41 -1.54 -8.19
N TYR A 24 0.46 -0.47 -7.39
CA TYR A 24 0.51 0.89 -7.92
C TYR A 24 1.05 1.92 -6.94
N TYR A 25 1.67 2.96 -7.51
CA TYR A 25 1.91 4.22 -6.83
C TYR A 25 0.66 5.11 -6.91
N GLY A 26 0.05 5.39 -5.76
CA GLY A 26 -1.18 6.16 -5.65
C GLY A 26 -1.00 7.65 -5.89
N THR A 27 0.21 8.19 -5.77
CA THR A 27 0.49 9.63 -5.93
C THR A 27 -0.06 10.13 -7.26
N GLY A 28 -0.98 11.11 -7.23
CA GLY A 28 -1.68 11.69 -8.38
C GLY A 28 -2.86 10.87 -8.92
N LEU A 29 -3.26 9.76 -8.27
CA LEU A 29 -4.46 8.98 -8.59
C LEU A 29 -5.53 9.34 -7.57
N VAL A 30 -6.79 9.32 -8.01
CA VAL A 30 -7.94 9.65 -7.13
C VAL A 30 -8.45 8.47 -6.30
N GLY A 31 -7.59 7.45 -6.14
CA GLY A 31 -7.85 6.24 -5.38
C GLY A 31 -8.28 5.09 -6.29
N TRP A 32 -8.78 4.01 -5.69
CA TRP A 32 -9.23 2.85 -6.46
C TRP A 32 -10.49 3.14 -7.28
N GLN A 33 -11.55 3.60 -6.60
CA GLN A 33 -12.90 3.61 -7.17
C GLN A 33 -13.04 4.67 -8.27
N ARG A 34 -13.57 4.26 -9.43
CA ARG A 34 -14.01 5.20 -10.47
C ARG A 34 -15.00 6.23 -9.93
N GLN A 35 -14.79 7.50 -10.28
CA GLN A 35 -15.70 8.59 -9.92
C GLN A 35 -16.78 8.78 -10.99
N GLN A 36 -17.94 9.34 -10.61
CA GLN A 36 -19.01 9.63 -11.58
C GLN A 36 -18.63 10.85 -12.43
N GLN A 37 -19.14 10.91 -13.68
CA GLN A 37 -18.73 11.90 -14.69
C GLN A 37 -18.89 13.37 -14.23
N GLU A 38 -19.91 13.70 -13.43
CA GLU A 38 -20.15 15.05 -12.88
C GLU A 38 -19.12 15.48 -11.81
N THR A 39 -18.39 14.52 -11.25
CA THR A 39 -17.34 14.74 -10.26
C THR A 39 -15.94 14.54 -10.81
N LYS A 40 -15.79 14.42 -12.14
CA LYS A 40 -14.46 14.41 -12.77
C LYS A 40 -13.75 15.68 -12.36
N SER A 41 -12.78 15.51 -11.47
CA SER A 41 -11.97 16.59 -10.96
C SER A 41 -11.34 17.29 -12.16
N SER A 42 -11.44 18.62 -12.22
CA SER A 42 -10.77 19.48 -13.21
C SER A 42 -9.23 19.31 -13.21
N SER A 43 -8.71 18.46 -12.34
CA SER A 43 -7.31 18.09 -12.17
C SER A 43 -6.80 16.98 -13.09
N GLY A 44 -7.66 16.35 -13.92
CA GLY A 44 -7.20 15.41 -14.97
C GLY A 44 -6.61 14.09 -14.46
N HIS A 45 -6.91 13.69 -13.23
CA HIS A 45 -6.38 12.47 -12.61
C HIS A 45 -7.38 11.30 -12.66
N ASP A 46 -6.97 10.17 -13.24
CA ASP A 46 -7.80 8.94 -13.31
C ASP A 46 -7.78 8.13 -12.00
N SER A 47 -8.81 7.32 -11.78
CA SER A 47 -8.80 6.28 -10.74
C SER A 47 -8.03 5.04 -11.20
N VAL A 48 -7.52 4.24 -10.25
CA VAL A 48 -6.86 2.96 -10.60
C VAL A 48 -7.83 2.03 -11.34
N GLN A 49 -9.10 2.00 -10.93
CA GLN A 49 -10.12 1.18 -11.60
C GLN A 49 -10.32 1.63 -13.05
N GLU A 50 -10.37 2.93 -13.34
CA GLU A 50 -10.53 3.43 -14.72
C GLU A 50 -9.35 3.03 -15.61
N VAL A 51 -8.13 3.22 -15.10
CA VAL A 51 -6.89 2.85 -15.80
C VAL A 51 -6.86 1.35 -16.10
N MET A 52 -7.19 0.52 -15.11
CA MET A 52 -7.23 -0.93 -15.26
C MET A 52 -8.33 -1.40 -16.22
N GLU A 53 -9.54 -0.85 -16.11
CA GLU A 53 -10.66 -1.20 -17.00
C GLU A 53 -10.35 -0.83 -18.45
N ALA A 54 -9.72 0.32 -18.69
CA ALA A 54 -9.29 0.72 -20.03
C ALA A 54 -8.26 -0.27 -20.62
N ALA A 55 -7.20 -0.55 -19.87
CA ALA A 55 -6.14 -1.47 -20.29
C ALA A 55 -6.67 -2.90 -20.56
N VAL A 56 -7.54 -3.42 -19.69
CA VAL A 56 -8.15 -4.75 -19.86
C VAL A 56 -9.10 -4.77 -21.05
N THR A 57 -9.96 -3.76 -21.21
CA THR A 57 -10.93 -3.70 -22.32
C THR A 57 -10.21 -3.68 -23.66
N GLU A 58 -9.17 -2.87 -23.79
CA GLU A 58 -8.37 -2.78 -25.01
C GLU A 58 -7.59 -4.07 -25.28
N THR A 59 -6.97 -4.66 -24.26
CA THR A 59 -6.21 -5.92 -24.39
C THR A 59 -7.08 -7.08 -24.89
N LEU A 60 -8.33 -7.13 -24.43
CA LEU A 60 -9.28 -8.17 -24.82
C LEU A 60 -10.05 -7.84 -26.11
N GLY A 61 -9.86 -6.66 -26.70
CA GLY A 61 -10.62 -6.21 -27.88
C GLY A 61 -12.13 -6.17 -27.63
N ALA A 62 -12.55 -5.97 -26.38
CA ALA A 62 -13.95 -6.07 -26.00
C ALA A 62 -14.73 -4.83 -26.45
N SER A 63 -15.89 -5.03 -27.09
CA SER A 63 -16.76 -3.93 -27.56
C SER A 63 -17.40 -3.14 -26.41
N LYS A 64 -17.52 -3.76 -25.24
CA LYS A 64 -18.00 -3.14 -24.00
C LYS A 64 -16.87 -3.13 -22.98
N ARG A 65 -16.89 -2.10 -22.13
CA ARG A 65 -15.97 -1.98 -21.00
C ARG A 65 -16.03 -3.21 -20.10
N VAL A 66 -14.87 -3.81 -19.86
CA VAL A 66 -14.70 -4.88 -18.88
C VAL A 66 -14.56 -4.27 -17.50
N ASN A 67 -15.48 -4.57 -16.59
CA ASN A 67 -15.47 -4.05 -15.22
C ASN A 67 -14.44 -4.80 -14.36
N VAL A 68 -13.56 -4.05 -13.68
CA VAL A 68 -12.54 -4.60 -12.77
C VAL A 68 -12.97 -4.36 -11.33
N THR A 69 -13.47 -5.41 -10.67
CA THR A 69 -14.01 -5.31 -9.31
C THR A 69 -12.91 -5.48 -8.27
N GLY A 70 -12.59 -4.42 -7.55
CA GLY A 70 -11.53 -4.44 -6.52
C GLY A 70 -11.95 -5.07 -5.20
N VAL A 71 -11.01 -5.76 -4.54
CA VAL A 71 -11.18 -6.30 -3.17
C VAL A 71 -11.10 -5.20 -2.11
N SER A 72 -10.32 -4.15 -2.37
CA SER A 72 -10.19 -3.02 -1.46
C SER A 72 -10.46 -1.71 -2.17
N ARG A 73 -11.10 -0.78 -1.47
CA ARG A 73 -11.00 0.64 -1.83
C ARG A 73 -9.77 1.22 -1.16
N THR A 74 -9.10 2.13 -1.85
CA THR A 74 -7.99 2.93 -1.34
C THR A 74 -8.30 4.41 -1.55
N ASP A 75 -7.91 5.25 -0.60
CA ASP A 75 -8.08 6.70 -0.71
C ASP A 75 -7.12 7.28 -1.78
N ALA A 76 -7.48 8.44 -2.34
CA ALA A 76 -6.62 9.17 -3.29
C ALA A 76 -5.19 9.37 -2.76
N GLY A 77 -4.18 9.02 -3.54
CA GLY A 77 -2.77 9.10 -3.13
C GLY A 77 -2.23 7.89 -2.37
N THR A 78 -3.06 6.91 -1.98
CA THR A 78 -2.61 5.71 -1.25
C THR A 78 -1.96 4.72 -2.21
N HIS A 79 -0.80 4.18 -1.85
CA HIS A 79 -0.08 3.17 -2.64
C HIS A 79 -0.56 1.75 -2.30
N ALA A 80 -0.31 0.79 -3.18
CA ALA A 80 -0.64 -0.62 -2.93
C ALA A 80 0.32 -1.59 -3.62
N LEU A 81 0.60 -2.71 -2.96
CA LEU A 81 1.36 -3.84 -3.52
C LEU A 81 0.46 -5.03 -3.85
N TYR A 82 -0.50 -5.32 -2.98
CA TYR A 82 -1.40 -6.46 -3.12
C TYR A 82 -2.85 -5.98 -3.16
N GLN A 83 -3.18 -5.22 -4.19
CA GLN A 83 -4.56 -5.02 -4.58
C GLN A 83 -4.99 -6.15 -5.51
N PHE A 84 -6.22 -6.60 -5.38
CA PHE A 84 -6.79 -7.60 -6.29
C PHE A 84 -7.97 -7.01 -7.05
N GLY A 85 -7.98 -7.21 -8.36
CA GLY A 85 -9.04 -6.79 -9.27
C GLY A 85 -9.61 -7.99 -10.02
N PHE A 86 -10.92 -8.21 -9.92
CA PHE A 86 -11.58 -9.36 -10.55
C PHE A 86 -12.28 -8.94 -11.82
N ILE A 87 -12.08 -9.73 -12.88
CA ILE A 87 -12.78 -9.59 -14.16
C ILE A 87 -13.66 -10.82 -14.40
N ARG A 88 -14.77 -10.62 -15.10
CA ARG A 88 -15.68 -11.67 -15.53
C ARG A 88 -15.86 -11.61 -17.03
N LEU A 89 -15.65 -12.73 -17.70
CA LEU A 89 -15.76 -12.89 -19.14
C LEU A 89 -16.83 -13.92 -19.49
N ASN A 90 -17.42 -13.79 -20.68
CA ASN A 90 -18.45 -14.72 -21.17
C ASN A 90 -17.86 -15.94 -21.91
N SER A 91 -16.57 -15.90 -22.20
CA SER A 91 -15.80 -16.97 -22.82
C SER A 91 -14.48 -17.14 -22.10
N GLU A 92 -13.87 -18.30 -22.27
CA GLU A 92 -12.52 -18.55 -21.78
C GLU A 92 -11.51 -17.67 -22.54
N LEU A 93 -10.40 -17.34 -21.88
CA LEU A 93 -9.30 -16.63 -22.51
C LEU A 93 -8.63 -17.51 -23.57
N HIS A 94 -8.45 -16.96 -24.77
CA HIS A 94 -7.69 -17.59 -25.85
C HIS A 94 -6.16 -17.36 -25.74
N MET A 95 -5.70 -16.91 -24.57
CA MET A 95 -4.29 -16.63 -24.27
C MET A 95 -3.97 -17.09 -22.85
N THR A 96 -2.69 -17.30 -22.56
CA THR A 96 -2.22 -17.66 -21.23
C THR A 96 -2.37 -16.49 -20.24
N MET A 97 -2.34 -16.80 -18.94
CA MET A 97 -2.41 -15.78 -17.89
C MET A 97 -1.22 -14.81 -17.92
N ASP A 98 -0.04 -15.32 -18.28
CA ASP A 98 1.17 -14.49 -18.42
C ASP A 98 1.10 -13.59 -19.65
N GLU A 99 0.60 -14.08 -20.79
CA GLU A 99 0.36 -13.23 -21.96
C GLU A 99 -0.66 -12.13 -21.67
N LEU A 100 -1.73 -12.44 -20.93
CA LEU A 100 -2.71 -11.43 -20.52
C LEU A 100 -2.07 -10.38 -19.62
N LYS A 101 -1.29 -10.79 -18.62
CA LYS A 101 -0.52 -9.90 -17.73
C LYS A 101 0.37 -8.95 -18.55
N ASP A 102 1.18 -9.50 -19.46
CA ASP A 102 2.15 -8.73 -20.22
C ASP A 102 1.48 -7.76 -21.19
N ARG A 103 0.39 -8.18 -21.85
CA ARG A 103 -0.39 -7.29 -22.73
C ARG A 103 -1.08 -6.18 -21.95
N ILE A 104 -1.64 -6.45 -20.77
CA ILE A 104 -2.20 -5.41 -19.91
C ILE A 104 -1.11 -4.43 -19.49
N ASN A 105 0.05 -4.92 -19.04
CA ASN A 105 1.17 -4.06 -18.62
C ASN A 105 1.69 -3.18 -19.77
N ALA A 106 1.73 -3.71 -20.99
CA ALA A 106 2.09 -2.92 -22.17
C ALA A 106 1.12 -1.75 -22.42
N LYS A 107 -0.16 -1.88 -22.04
CA LYS A 107 -1.15 -0.80 -22.10
C LYS A 107 -1.08 0.17 -20.92
N LEU A 108 -0.74 -0.33 -19.73
CA LEU A 108 -0.58 0.51 -18.53
C LEU A 108 0.63 1.45 -18.62
N GLY A 109 1.68 1.04 -19.34
CA GLY A 109 2.79 1.90 -19.72
C GLY A 109 3.75 2.21 -18.57
N ASN A 110 3.71 3.45 -18.06
CA ASN A 110 4.75 4.14 -17.25
C ASN A 110 5.14 3.51 -15.89
N GLY A 111 4.77 2.27 -15.60
CA GLY A 111 5.12 1.54 -14.38
C GLY A 111 4.44 2.05 -13.11
N ARG A 112 3.47 2.97 -13.24
CA ARG A 112 2.75 3.51 -12.08
C ARG A 112 1.68 2.57 -11.54
N VAL A 113 1.03 1.82 -12.43
CA VAL A 113 0.11 0.72 -12.13
C VAL A 113 0.66 -0.48 -12.88
N VAL A 114 0.79 -1.61 -12.18
CA VAL A 114 1.41 -2.82 -12.71
C VAL A 114 0.58 -4.03 -12.31
N VAL A 115 0.34 -4.92 -13.25
CA VAL A 115 -0.19 -6.26 -12.99
C VAL A 115 0.99 -7.19 -12.75
N LEU A 116 1.10 -7.69 -11.52
CA LEU A 116 2.16 -8.60 -11.10
C LEU A 116 1.85 -10.05 -11.48
N GLY A 117 0.58 -10.39 -11.66
CA GLY A 117 0.13 -11.74 -11.98
C GLY A 117 -1.36 -11.81 -12.29
N VAL A 118 -1.77 -12.91 -12.92
CA VAL A 118 -3.17 -13.24 -13.17
C VAL A 118 -3.42 -14.68 -12.73
N THR A 119 -4.48 -14.90 -11.95
CA THR A 119 -4.86 -16.23 -11.47
C THR A 119 -6.34 -16.51 -11.71
N VAL A 120 -6.70 -17.79 -11.76
CA VAL A 120 -8.10 -18.21 -11.67
C VAL A 120 -8.46 -18.29 -10.19
N PRO A 121 -9.51 -17.58 -9.73
CA PRO A 121 -9.87 -17.59 -8.32
C PRO A 121 -10.45 -18.95 -7.91
N THR A 122 -9.98 -19.48 -6.79
CA THR A 122 -10.39 -20.78 -6.23
C THR A 122 -11.70 -20.70 -5.44
N MET A 123 -12.17 -19.50 -5.08
CA MET A 123 -13.37 -19.31 -4.26
C MET A 123 -14.64 -19.03 -5.09
N GLY A 124 -15.74 -19.68 -4.69
CA GLY A 124 -17.07 -19.55 -5.29
C GLY A 124 -17.71 -18.15 -5.22
N PRO A 125 -18.94 -17.99 -5.76
CA PRO A 125 -19.23 -16.79 -6.53
C PRO A 125 -19.76 -15.52 -5.83
N SER A 126 -20.05 -15.46 -4.53
CA SER A 126 -20.98 -14.41 -4.06
C SER A 126 -20.35 -13.06 -3.67
N ARG A 127 -19.18 -12.99 -3.02
CA ARG A 127 -18.57 -11.69 -2.62
C ARG A 127 -17.05 -11.73 -2.60
N ILE A 128 -16.46 -10.93 -3.50
CA ILE A 128 -15.03 -10.62 -3.54
C ILE A 128 -14.71 -9.76 -2.31
N ARG A 129 -14.21 -10.38 -1.23
CA ARG A 129 -13.78 -9.69 -0.01
C ARG A 129 -12.47 -10.28 0.48
N SER A 130 -11.62 -9.43 1.04
CA SER A 130 -10.43 -9.88 1.77
C SER A 130 -10.84 -10.46 3.11
N ARG A 131 -10.09 -11.47 3.57
CA ARG A 131 -10.10 -11.91 4.96
C ARG A 131 -9.36 -10.91 5.86
N TYR A 132 -8.15 -10.53 5.48
CA TYR A 132 -7.30 -9.60 6.22
C TYR A 132 -6.56 -8.62 5.30
N LYS A 133 -6.09 -7.52 5.86
CA LYS A 133 -5.24 -6.53 5.17
C LYS A 133 -4.13 -6.06 6.09
N LYS A 134 -2.95 -5.82 5.52
CA LYS A 134 -1.81 -5.16 6.15
C LYS A 134 -1.60 -3.79 5.52
N TYR A 135 -1.69 -2.74 6.32
CA TYR A 135 -1.23 -1.41 5.93
C TYR A 135 0.07 -1.08 6.65
N ILE A 136 0.97 -0.40 5.94
CA ILE A 136 2.14 0.25 6.56
C ILE A 136 2.06 1.74 6.28
N TYR A 137 2.33 2.54 7.32
CA TYR A 137 2.49 3.98 7.20
C TYR A 137 3.93 4.39 7.50
N TYR A 138 4.56 5.10 6.57
CA TYR A 138 5.97 5.46 6.65
C TYR A 138 6.17 6.90 7.11
N LEU A 139 6.65 7.08 8.34
CA LEU A 139 7.05 8.37 8.87
C LEU A 139 8.56 8.52 8.69
N GLN A 140 8.98 9.54 7.96
CA GLN A 140 10.39 9.83 7.74
C GLN A 140 10.88 10.84 8.78
N GLN A 141 12.06 10.60 9.34
CA GLN A 141 12.73 11.49 10.28
C GLN A 141 14.18 11.68 9.87
N GLY A 142 14.78 12.80 10.27
CA GLY A 142 16.15 13.17 9.93
C GLY A 142 16.34 14.67 10.08
N HIS A 143 17.53 15.16 9.75
CA HIS A 143 17.81 16.60 9.81
C HIS A 143 17.00 17.40 8.79
N ARG A 144 16.80 16.83 7.58
CA ARG A 144 16.03 17.42 6.48
C ARG A 144 15.24 16.33 5.75
N PRO A 145 14.12 16.69 5.09
CA PRO A 145 13.40 15.73 4.26
C PRO A 145 14.22 15.28 3.07
N ASP A 146 14.14 14.00 2.75
CA ASP A 146 14.48 13.48 1.42
C ASP A 146 13.28 13.72 0.50
N LEU A 147 13.44 14.59 -0.49
CA LEU A 147 12.36 14.98 -1.40
C LEU A 147 11.96 13.84 -2.36
N GLU A 148 12.90 12.96 -2.71
CA GLU A 148 12.62 11.81 -3.58
C GLU A 148 11.80 10.75 -2.85
N LEU A 149 12.05 10.56 -1.55
CA LEU A 149 11.28 9.62 -0.73
C LEU A 149 9.97 10.24 -0.23
N GLY A 150 9.87 11.57 -0.23
CA GLY A 150 8.70 12.31 0.25
C GLY A 150 7.39 12.06 -0.53
N LYS A 151 7.43 11.38 -1.68
CA LYS A 151 6.24 10.88 -2.41
C LYS A 151 5.71 9.54 -1.87
N TYR A 152 6.48 8.86 -1.04
CA TYR A 152 6.18 7.54 -0.46
C TYR A 152 6.11 7.54 1.07
N SER A 153 6.53 8.65 1.70
CA SER A 153 6.64 8.81 3.14
C SER A 153 6.11 10.18 3.60
N TRP A 154 5.97 10.36 4.91
CA TRP A 154 5.66 11.65 5.53
C TRP A 154 6.79 12.10 6.45
N PHE A 155 7.50 13.15 6.05
CA PHE A 155 8.54 13.75 6.86
C PHE A 155 7.98 14.46 8.10
N LEU A 156 8.52 14.11 9.27
CA LEU A 156 8.30 14.78 10.54
C LEU A 156 9.62 15.39 11.02
N GLY A 157 9.62 16.70 11.22
CA GLY A 157 10.81 17.41 11.73
C GLY A 157 11.06 17.21 13.22
N ARG A 158 10.13 16.60 13.96
CA ARG A 158 10.27 16.29 15.39
C ARG A 158 10.54 14.82 15.60
N ARG A 159 11.40 14.51 16.58
CA ARG A 159 11.67 13.13 17.02
C ARG A 159 10.42 12.54 17.67
N LEU A 160 10.28 11.22 17.54
CA LEU A 160 9.14 10.48 18.06
C LEU A 160 9.67 9.50 19.11
N ASP A 161 8.99 9.47 20.25
CA ASP A 161 9.17 8.47 21.28
C ASP A 161 8.48 7.17 20.84
N ILE A 162 9.32 6.19 20.47
CA ILE A 162 8.88 4.90 19.95
C ILE A 162 8.18 4.08 21.04
N GLN A 163 8.58 4.22 22.31
CA GLN A 163 7.96 3.50 23.41
C GLN A 163 6.53 4.01 23.64
N ARG A 164 6.32 5.32 23.60
CA ARG A 164 4.97 5.91 23.67
C ARG A 164 4.08 5.49 22.51
N ILE A 165 4.62 5.41 21.31
CA ILE A 165 3.90 4.87 20.14
C ILE A 165 3.53 3.41 20.38
N ARG A 166 4.48 2.58 20.82
CA ARG A 166 4.25 1.16 21.11
C ARG A 166 3.16 0.97 22.16
N ASP A 167 3.18 1.76 23.22
CA ASP A 167 2.17 1.69 24.29
C ASP A 167 0.79 2.15 23.81
N ALA A 168 0.73 3.15 22.93
CA ALA A 168 -0.53 3.57 22.33
C ALA A 168 -1.12 2.53 21.35
N LEU A 169 -0.28 1.86 20.57
CA LEU A 169 -0.71 0.85 19.60
C LEU A 169 -1.35 -0.38 20.26
N LYS A 170 -0.92 -0.75 21.48
CA LYS A 170 -1.51 -1.87 22.25
C LYS A 170 -3.03 -1.72 22.44
N PHE A 171 -3.53 -0.50 22.61
CA PHE A 171 -4.96 -0.26 22.78
C PHE A 171 -5.80 -0.57 21.53
N LEU A 172 -5.17 -0.65 20.35
CA LEU A 172 -5.87 -0.89 19.10
C LEU A 172 -6.10 -2.38 18.83
N GLU A 173 -5.27 -3.27 19.37
CA GLU A 173 -5.37 -4.71 19.14
C GLU A 173 -6.65 -5.28 19.75
N GLY A 174 -7.28 -6.22 19.05
CA GLY A 174 -8.57 -6.79 19.42
C GLY A 174 -9.74 -6.23 18.61
N THR A 175 -10.96 -6.49 19.10
CA THR A 175 -12.21 -6.13 18.42
C THR A 175 -12.84 -4.91 19.08
N HIS A 176 -12.96 -3.82 18.32
CA HIS A 176 -13.44 -2.53 18.83
C HIS A 176 -14.35 -1.84 17.83
N ASP A 177 -15.17 -0.91 18.31
CA ASP A 177 -15.86 0.05 17.44
C ASP A 177 -14.89 1.16 17.01
N PHE A 178 -14.48 1.16 15.74
CA PHE A 178 -13.56 2.16 15.19
C PHE A 178 -14.27 3.37 14.58
N ARG A 179 -15.57 3.56 14.83
CA ARG A 179 -16.33 4.73 14.36
C ARG A 179 -15.63 6.06 14.65
N PRO A 180 -15.03 6.30 15.84
CA PRO A 180 -14.32 7.55 16.11
C PRO A 180 -13.17 7.85 15.14
N PHE A 181 -12.52 6.80 14.59
CA PHE A 181 -11.44 6.95 13.61
C PHE A 181 -11.92 7.06 12.17
N SER A 182 -13.22 6.93 11.90
CA SER A 182 -13.77 7.01 10.54
C SER A 182 -13.98 8.46 10.09
N GLN A 183 -13.95 8.69 8.77
CA GLN A 183 -14.44 9.94 8.19
C GLN A 183 -15.81 9.74 7.55
N GLY A 184 -16.79 10.51 8.03
CA GLY A 184 -18.11 10.60 7.42
C GLY A 184 -19.14 9.59 7.93
N LEU A 185 -18.75 8.62 8.76
CA LEU A 185 -19.68 7.64 9.37
C LEU A 185 -20.23 8.10 10.74
N LEU A 186 -19.92 9.31 11.18
CA LEU A 186 -20.55 9.97 12.34
C LEU A 186 -21.92 10.58 12.00
N LYS A 187 -22.38 10.46 10.74
CA LYS A 187 -23.66 11.02 10.29
C LYS A 187 -24.80 10.05 10.62
N PRO A 188 -26.00 10.53 11.00
CA PRO A 188 -27.12 9.67 11.39
C PRO A 188 -27.50 8.61 10.35
N LYS A 189 -27.39 8.94 9.07
CA LYS A 189 -27.65 8.01 7.95
C LYS A 189 -26.75 6.77 7.88
N TYR A 190 -25.72 6.67 8.74
CA TYR A 190 -24.80 5.54 8.82
C TYR A 190 -24.81 4.87 10.20
N GLU A 191 -25.78 5.17 11.06
CA GLU A 191 -25.90 4.58 12.40
C GLU A 191 -25.94 3.05 12.35
N ASP A 192 -26.67 2.48 11.38
CA ASP A 192 -26.83 1.03 11.17
C ASP A 192 -25.59 0.36 10.56
N MET A 193 -24.57 1.13 10.14
CA MET A 193 -23.36 0.54 9.59
C MET A 193 -22.46 0.00 10.71
N THR A 194 -22.11 -1.28 10.61
CA THR A 194 -21.09 -1.85 11.51
C THR A 194 -19.72 -1.22 11.28
N THR A 195 -19.26 -0.51 12.30
CA THR A 195 -17.94 0.12 12.42
C THR A 195 -16.97 -0.71 13.27
N VAL A 196 -17.42 -1.88 13.73
CA VAL A 196 -16.62 -2.83 14.51
C VAL A 196 -15.60 -3.51 13.59
N ARG A 197 -14.33 -3.47 13.96
CA ARG A 197 -13.24 -4.16 13.26
C ARG A 197 -12.38 -4.91 14.27
N THR A 198 -11.66 -5.90 13.79
CA THR A 198 -10.68 -6.65 14.58
C THR A 198 -9.30 -6.35 14.04
N VAL A 199 -8.51 -5.62 14.82
CA VAL A 199 -7.07 -5.43 14.56
C VAL A 199 -6.36 -6.62 15.17
N ILE A 200 -5.70 -7.40 14.32
CA ILE A 200 -4.96 -8.60 14.70
C ILE A 200 -3.60 -8.20 15.27
N SER A 201 -2.96 -7.19 14.67
CA SER A 201 -1.68 -6.69 15.16
C SER A 201 -1.48 -5.22 14.81
N ALA A 202 -0.87 -4.48 15.73
CA ALA A 202 -0.48 -3.09 15.57
C ALA A 202 0.93 -2.86 16.10
N LYS A 203 1.90 -2.63 15.21
CA LYS A 203 3.33 -2.57 15.54
C LYS A 203 3.98 -1.29 15.03
N VAL A 204 5.06 -0.90 15.70
CA VAL A 204 6.00 0.11 15.22
C VAL A 204 7.36 -0.53 15.01
N VAL A 205 7.92 -0.34 13.82
CA VAL A 205 9.25 -0.83 13.43
C VAL A 205 10.06 0.34 12.93
N VAL A 206 11.32 0.43 13.31
CA VAL A 206 12.22 1.51 12.88
C VAL A 206 13.21 0.95 11.87
N ARG A 207 13.39 1.63 10.75
CA ARG A 207 14.32 1.22 9.69
C ARG A 207 15.23 2.35 9.25
N ARG A 208 16.51 2.08 9.00
CA ARG A 208 17.46 3.09 8.48
C ARG A 208 17.14 3.50 7.05
N ASN A 209 16.59 2.58 6.27
CA ASN A 209 16.17 2.80 4.89
C ASN A 209 14.90 1.97 4.63
N VAL A 210 14.20 2.30 3.54
CA VAL A 210 13.04 1.53 3.10
C VAL A 210 13.07 1.46 1.57
N ASN A 211 12.91 0.26 1.03
CA ASN A 211 12.69 0.07 -0.40
C ASN A 211 11.22 0.35 -0.74
N PHE A 212 10.96 1.37 -1.56
CA PHE A 212 9.60 1.76 -1.99
C PHE A 212 9.23 1.27 -3.40
N SER A 213 9.91 0.25 -3.93
CA SER A 213 9.54 -0.33 -5.22
C SER A 213 8.14 -0.99 -5.19
N LEU A 214 7.58 -1.26 -6.37
CA LEU A 214 6.36 -2.09 -6.51
C LEU A 214 6.68 -3.59 -6.57
N ASP A 215 7.86 -4.00 -6.12
CA ASP A 215 8.22 -5.42 -5.99
C ASP A 215 7.78 -5.93 -4.61
N PRO A 216 6.78 -6.83 -4.53
CA PRO A 216 6.27 -7.30 -3.26
C PRO A 216 7.26 -8.10 -2.39
N GLN A 217 8.37 -8.59 -2.97
CA GLN A 217 9.37 -9.35 -2.23
C GLN A 217 10.30 -8.46 -1.41
N VAL A 218 10.57 -7.25 -1.89
CA VAL A 218 11.53 -6.32 -1.26
C VAL A 218 10.89 -5.02 -0.78
N SER A 219 9.68 -4.69 -1.20
CA SER A 219 9.03 -3.44 -0.81
C SER A 219 8.69 -3.39 0.68
N GLY A 220 9.04 -2.27 1.32
CA GLY A 220 8.95 -2.11 2.79
C GLY A 220 10.14 -2.71 3.56
N SER A 221 11.02 -3.46 2.90
CA SER A 221 12.26 -3.96 3.51
C SER A 221 13.28 -2.83 3.71
N GLY A 222 14.23 -3.08 4.61
CA GLY A 222 15.34 -2.19 4.91
C GLY A 222 15.98 -2.59 6.23
N GLU A 223 17.13 -2.01 6.55
CA GLU A 223 17.86 -2.33 7.78
C GLU A 223 17.05 -1.90 9.00
N GLU A 224 16.58 -2.87 9.80
CA GLU A 224 15.86 -2.62 11.04
C GLU A 224 16.80 -2.13 12.15
N VAL A 225 16.35 -1.13 12.88
CA VAL A 225 17.06 -0.58 14.04
C VAL A 225 16.45 -1.17 15.30
N ILE A 226 17.15 -2.16 15.87
CA ILE A 226 16.69 -2.91 17.05
C ILE A 226 16.82 -2.07 18.32
N ASP A 227 17.91 -1.30 18.46
CA ASP A 227 18.09 -0.38 19.59
C ASP A 227 17.65 1.05 19.22
N VAL A 228 16.64 1.56 19.93
CA VAL A 228 16.13 2.93 19.78
C VAL A 228 17.23 3.98 20.02
N ALA A 229 18.24 3.67 20.85
CA ALA A 229 19.40 4.54 21.07
C ALA A 229 20.28 4.70 19.81
N ASP A 230 20.24 3.73 18.88
CA ASP A 230 21.00 3.73 17.64
C ASP A 230 20.28 4.39 16.45
N MET A 231 19.05 4.85 16.65
CA MET A 231 18.25 5.53 15.61
C MET A 231 18.88 6.83 15.10
N HIS A 232 19.66 7.49 15.95
CA HIS A 232 20.24 8.80 15.65
C HIS A 232 21.76 8.83 15.66
N ARG A 233 22.40 7.66 15.79
CA ARG A 233 23.84 7.53 15.68
C ARG A 233 24.18 7.57 14.19
N GLU A 234 25.01 8.53 13.78
CA GLU A 234 25.58 8.51 12.44
C GLU A 234 26.37 7.20 12.27
N PRO A 235 26.28 6.51 11.12
CA PRO A 235 26.99 5.26 10.93
C PRO A 235 28.48 5.49 11.15
N SER A 236 29.05 4.79 12.14
CA SER A 236 30.49 4.79 12.41
C SER A 236 31.21 3.95 11.36
N SER A 237 31.33 4.49 10.15
CA SER A 237 32.41 4.09 9.24
C SER A 237 32.82 5.32 8.43
N SER A 238 33.90 5.93 8.89
CA SER A 238 34.91 6.47 8.00
C SER A 238 35.24 5.40 6.96
N ILE A 239 34.70 5.52 5.75
CA ILE A 239 35.29 4.84 4.61
C ILE A 239 36.63 5.54 4.37
N VAL A 240 37.68 5.05 5.04
CA VAL A 240 39.06 5.31 4.66
C VAL A 240 39.26 4.50 3.38
N TYR A 241 39.25 5.17 2.24
CA TYR A 241 39.64 4.54 0.99
C TYR A 241 41.15 4.29 1.04
N ASP A 242 41.51 3.04 1.30
CA ASP A 242 42.89 2.57 1.21
C ASP A 242 43.29 2.57 -0.27
N LYS A 243 44.18 3.48 -0.66
CA LYS A 243 44.78 3.50 -1.99
C LYS A 243 45.87 2.42 -2.01
N HIS A 244 45.55 1.24 -2.54
CA HIS A 244 46.60 0.34 -2.97
C HIS A 244 47.38 0.95 -4.13
N ASN A 245 48.66 1.20 -3.85
CA ASN A 245 49.73 1.40 -4.83
C ASN A 245 49.91 0.11 -5.66
N SER A 246 49.94 0.26 -6.97
CA SER A 246 50.70 -0.64 -7.85
C SER A 246 51.30 0.20 -8.97
N ASP A 247 52.60 0.44 -8.85
CA ASP A 247 53.46 0.74 -9.98
C ASP A 247 53.36 -0.41 -10.99
N ASP A 248 53.09 -0.13 -12.27
CA ASP A 248 54.06 -0.50 -13.30
C ASP A 248 53.83 0.18 -14.68
N SER A 249 54.93 0.80 -15.11
CA SER A 249 55.46 1.20 -16.42
C SER A 249 54.67 1.14 -17.76
N ASN A 250 54.81 2.28 -18.46
CA ASN A 250 55.02 2.49 -19.92
C ASN A 250 53.93 2.22 -20.97
N ALA A 251 53.32 3.30 -21.49
CA ALA A 251 53.20 3.58 -22.93
C ALA A 251 52.75 5.04 -23.20
N VAL A 252 53.51 5.74 -24.06
CA VAL A 252 53.23 7.10 -24.55
C VAL A 252 52.47 7.02 -25.88
N ALA A 253 51.31 7.69 -26.00
CA ALA A 253 50.89 8.47 -27.18
C ALA A 253 49.43 8.97 -27.07
N THR A 254 49.30 10.31 -26.95
CA THR A 254 48.34 11.21 -27.61
C THR A 254 46.88 10.77 -27.86
N GLY A 255 45.93 11.46 -27.21
CA GLY A 255 44.51 11.43 -27.58
C GLY A 255 43.62 12.16 -26.58
N ASP A 256 43.32 13.43 -26.87
CA ASP A 256 42.52 14.33 -26.05
C ASP A 256 41.03 13.95 -26.05
N HIS A 257 40.61 13.13 -25.08
CA HIS A 257 39.20 12.89 -24.79
C HIS A 257 38.97 12.93 -23.27
N LYS A 258 38.58 14.11 -22.76
CA LYS A 258 37.98 14.30 -21.43
C LYS A 258 36.71 13.43 -21.28
N LYS A 259 36.87 12.16 -20.90
CA LYS A 259 35.78 11.35 -20.34
C LYS A 259 35.51 11.84 -18.91
N ARG A 260 34.56 12.77 -18.79
CA ARG A 260 34.05 13.26 -17.52
C ARG A 260 33.23 12.13 -16.87
N LYS A 261 33.88 11.31 -16.05
CA LYS A 261 33.22 10.32 -15.19
C LYS A 261 32.40 11.11 -14.16
N VAL A 262 31.08 11.20 -14.37
CA VAL A 262 30.18 11.84 -13.40
C VAL A 262 29.91 10.82 -12.30
N GLU A 263 30.77 10.81 -11.29
CA GLU A 263 30.44 10.22 -9.99
C GLU A 263 29.76 11.31 -9.16
N GLN A 264 28.42 11.35 -9.21
CA GLN A 264 27.63 12.06 -8.20
C GLN A 264 27.19 11.04 -7.15
N ALA A 265 28.03 10.83 -6.14
CA ALA A 265 27.54 10.36 -4.85
C ALA A 265 26.83 11.54 -4.17
N LYS A 266 25.51 11.66 -4.37
CA LYS A 266 24.69 12.49 -3.48
C LYS A 266 24.71 11.78 -2.13
N VAL A 267 25.51 12.29 -1.20
CA VAL A 267 25.32 12.00 0.22
C VAL A 267 23.95 12.56 0.58
N GLY A 268 22.92 11.72 0.45
CA GLY A 268 21.57 12.05 0.88
C GLY A 268 21.60 12.39 2.36
N ALA A 269 20.73 13.30 2.81
CA ALA A 269 20.56 13.52 4.23
C ALA A 269 20.22 12.18 4.89
N THR A 270 20.97 11.79 5.93
CA THR A 270 20.70 10.58 6.70
C THR A 270 19.30 10.69 7.28
N VAL A 271 18.38 9.90 6.73
CA VAL A 271 16.99 9.80 7.17
C VAL A 271 16.75 8.38 7.63
N HIS A 272 15.82 8.21 8.57
CA HIS A 272 15.33 6.92 8.99
C HIS A 272 13.79 6.95 8.97
N PHE A 273 13.19 5.76 9.09
CA PHE A 273 11.76 5.57 8.97
C PHE A 273 11.19 4.95 10.23
N VAL A 274 10.13 5.55 10.75
CA VAL A 274 9.25 4.95 11.76
C VAL A 274 8.04 4.39 11.00
N CYS A 275 7.98 3.07 10.88
CA CYS A 275 6.97 2.35 10.13
C CYS A 275 5.88 1.87 11.08
N ILE A 276 4.64 2.32 10.89
CA ILE A 276 3.49 1.83 11.65
C ILE A 276 2.78 0.75 10.83
N GLU A 277 2.82 -0.49 11.32
CA GLU A 277 2.24 -1.66 10.66
C GLU A 277 0.93 -2.05 11.34
N LEU A 278 -0.16 -2.14 10.57
CA LEU A 278 -1.48 -2.50 11.06
C LEU A 278 -2.06 -3.66 10.24
N VAL A 279 -2.41 -4.75 10.92
CA VAL A 279 -3.10 -5.91 10.33
C VAL A 279 -4.50 -6.02 10.91
N ALA A 280 -5.53 -6.07 10.06
CA ALA A 280 -6.92 -6.17 10.50
C ALA A 280 -7.81 -6.91 9.50
N ASN A 281 -9.00 -7.33 9.96
CA ASN A 281 -10.05 -7.89 9.09
C ASN A 281 -10.70 -6.87 8.15
N GLY A 282 -10.44 -5.59 8.37
CA GLY A 282 -10.85 -4.50 7.51
C GLY A 282 -10.59 -3.15 8.16
N PHE A 283 -10.59 -2.10 7.35
CA PHE A 283 -10.39 -0.72 7.80
C PHE A 283 -11.54 0.16 7.33
N LEU A 284 -12.00 1.07 8.18
CA LEU A 284 -12.96 2.11 7.79
C LEU A 284 -12.26 3.19 6.95
N ARG A 285 -13.06 3.97 6.22
CA ARG A 285 -12.56 5.11 5.45
C ARG A 285 -11.80 6.08 6.37
N HIS A 286 -10.57 6.43 6.01
CA HIS A 286 -9.61 7.25 6.79
C HIS A 286 -9.13 6.67 8.12
N MET A 287 -9.56 5.46 8.52
CA MET A 287 -9.24 4.86 9.84
C MET A 287 -7.75 4.88 10.14
N VAL A 288 -6.93 4.29 9.25
CA VAL A 288 -5.47 4.22 9.44
C VAL A 288 -4.90 5.64 9.59
N ARG A 289 -5.28 6.57 8.72
CA ARG A 289 -4.75 7.95 8.72
C ARG A 289 -5.13 8.73 9.97
N ARG A 290 -6.30 8.47 10.54
CA ARG A 290 -6.73 9.05 11.83
C ARG A 290 -5.98 8.44 13.00
N ILE A 291 -5.71 7.13 12.97
CA ILE A 291 -4.83 6.47 13.94
C ILE A 291 -3.44 7.12 13.91
N ILE A 292 -2.82 7.26 12.74
CA ILE A 292 -1.51 7.94 12.60
C ILE A 292 -1.58 9.40 13.09
N GLY A 293 -2.66 10.11 12.75
CA GLY A 293 -2.93 11.46 13.23
C GLY A 293 -2.95 11.58 14.75
N THR A 294 -3.52 10.59 15.44
CA THR A 294 -3.54 10.49 16.89
C THR A 294 -2.19 10.06 17.48
N LEU A 295 -1.47 9.16 16.81
CA LEU A 295 -0.13 8.73 17.24
C LEU A 295 0.90 9.86 17.20
N ARG A 296 0.78 10.79 16.25
CA ARG A 296 1.75 11.89 16.10
C ARG A 296 1.97 12.69 17.39
N PRO A 297 0.96 13.34 18.00
CA PRO A 297 1.16 14.09 19.24
C PRO A 297 1.56 13.19 20.43
N ILE A 298 1.20 11.91 20.42
CA ILE A 298 1.63 10.93 21.43
C ILE A 298 3.14 10.67 21.32
N GLY A 299 3.62 10.36 20.12
CA GLY A 299 5.04 10.14 19.86
C GLY A 299 5.87 11.41 19.99
N GLU A 300 5.34 12.58 19.63
CA GLU A 300 6.01 13.88 19.92
C GLU A 300 6.03 14.22 21.42
N GLY A 301 5.34 13.44 22.25
CA GLY A 301 5.29 13.59 23.70
C GLY A 301 4.38 14.71 24.22
N ALA A 302 3.57 15.29 23.35
CA ALA A 302 2.58 16.29 23.70
C ALA A 302 1.31 15.69 24.34
N GLN A 303 1.07 14.39 24.15
CA GLN A 303 -0.10 13.69 24.67
C GLN A 303 0.28 12.30 25.23
N PRO A 304 -0.46 11.78 26.22
CA PRO A 304 -0.20 10.46 26.79
C PRO A 304 -0.67 9.34 25.85
N ALA A 305 -0.08 8.14 25.99
CA ALA A 305 -0.47 6.95 25.23
C ALA A 305 -1.95 6.57 25.43
N THR A 306 -2.50 6.81 26.62
CA THR A 306 -3.92 6.58 26.96
C THR A 306 -4.89 7.36 26.09
N ARG A 307 -4.44 8.44 25.42
CA ARG A 307 -5.27 9.15 24.45
C ARG A 307 -5.78 8.23 23.35
N MET A 308 -5.01 7.23 22.92
CA MET A 308 -5.47 6.30 21.90
C MET A 308 -6.73 5.56 22.35
N GLN A 309 -6.75 5.11 23.61
CA GLN A 309 -7.91 4.48 24.23
C GLN A 309 -9.08 5.45 24.38
N GLN A 310 -8.84 6.68 24.83
CA GLN A 310 -9.88 7.72 24.94
C GLN A 310 -10.56 8.00 23.59
N VAL A 311 -9.78 8.04 22.50
CA VAL A 311 -10.35 8.19 21.14
C VAL A 311 -11.17 6.97 20.77
N LEU A 312 -10.66 5.77 21.04
CA LEU A 312 -11.35 4.51 20.74
C LEU A 312 -12.68 4.39 21.48
N ASN A 313 -12.74 4.86 22.72
CA ASN A 313 -13.96 4.96 23.55
C ASN A 313 -14.90 6.09 23.11
N GLY A 314 -14.49 6.95 22.15
CA GLY A 314 -15.28 8.09 21.71
C GLY A 314 -15.29 9.29 22.68
N GLU A 315 -14.44 9.27 23.71
CA GLU A 315 -14.36 10.33 24.72
C GLU A 315 -13.71 11.60 24.17
N VAL A 316 -12.76 11.45 23.24
CA VAL A 316 -12.06 12.57 22.60
C VAL A 316 -11.94 12.37 21.10
N GLN A 317 -11.82 13.47 20.36
CA GLN A 317 -11.67 13.41 18.90
C GLN A 317 -10.28 12.89 18.49
N PRO A 318 -10.19 12.08 17.41
CA PRO A 318 -8.92 11.66 16.86
C PRO A 318 -8.12 12.85 16.35
N GLY A 319 -6.81 12.66 16.18
CA GLY A 319 -5.96 13.62 15.49
C GLY A 319 -6.41 13.85 14.02
N PRO A 320 -5.90 14.91 13.36
CA PRO A 320 -6.17 15.17 11.95
C PRO A 320 -5.71 13.99 11.09
N SER A 321 -6.39 13.73 9.96
CA SER A 321 -5.96 12.65 9.06
C SER A 321 -4.56 12.91 8.51
N ALA A 322 -3.63 11.98 8.74
CA ALA A 322 -2.28 12.04 8.20
C ALA A 322 -2.28 12.04 6.64
N PRO A 323 -1.25 12.54 5.95
CA PRO A 323 -1.19 12.52 4.48
C PRO A 323 -1.34 11.12 3.86
N THR A 324 -1.97 10.98 2.69
CA THR A 324 -2.19 9.67 2.04
C THR A 324 -0.94 9.10 1.37
N LYS A 325 -0.06 9.96 0.87
CA LYS A 325 1.18 9.59 0.15
C LYS A 325 2.15 8.68 0.91
N ALA A 326 1.96 8.54 2.22
CA ALA A 326 2.79 7.71 3.09
C ALA A 326 2.12 6.39 3.50
N LEU A 327 0.87 6.18 3.07
CA LEU A 327 0.08 4.99 3.37
C LEU A 327 0.20 3.99 2.23
N TRP A 328 0.49 2.74 2.59
CA TRP A 328 0.67 1.63 1.67
C TRP A 328 -0.18 0.43 2.08
N LEU A 329 -0.99 -0.09 1.15
CA LEU A 329 -1.59 -1.42 1.28
C LEU A 329 -0.51 -2.47 0.97
N HIS A 330 0.14 -2.97 2.01
CA HIS A 330 1.26 -3.90 1.92
C HIS A 330 0.87 -5.34 1.72
N ARG A 331 -0.33 -5.74 2.14
CA ARG A 331 -0.82 -7.10 1.90
C ARG A 331 -2.35 -7.14 1.94
N THR A 332 -2.90 -8.01 1.12
CA THR A 332 -4.29 -8.46 1.22
C THR A 332 -4.25 -9.98 1.23
N TRP A 333 -4.95 -10.58 2.19
CA TRP A 333 -5.19 -12.02 2.26
C TRP A 333 -6.66 -12.25 1.96
N LEU A 334 -6.95 -13.13 1.01
CA LEU A 334 -8.30 -13.52 0.61
C LEU A 334 -8.82 -14.66 1.48
N THR A 335 -7.93 -15.57 1.92
CA THR A 335 -8.29 -16.70 2.79
C THR A 335 -7.52 -16.71 4.11
N GLN A 336 -7.93 -17.60 5.02
CA GLN A 336 -7.22 -17.84 6.28
C GLN A 336 -5.90 -18.58 6.00
N GLU A 337 -5.90 -19.55 5.10
CA GLU A 337 -4.74 -20.37 4.75
C GLU A 337 -3.61 -19.54 4.12
N GLU A 338 -3.96 -18.53 3.31
CA GLU A 338 -3.00 -17.56 2.79
C GLU A 338 -2.33 -16.75 3.90
N TYR A 339 -3.10 -16.33 4.91
CA TYR A 339 -2.59 -15.57 6.05
C TYR A 339 -1.68 -16.42 6.92
N ASP A 340 -2.12 -17.63 7.29
CA ASP A 340 -1.36 -18.54 8.15
C ASP A 340 -0.02 -18.94 7.49
N ARG A 341 -0.01 -19.13 6.17
CA ARG A 341 1.21 -19.42 5.41
C ARG A 341 2.21 -18.26 5.46
N ASP A 342 1.76 -17.03 5.19
CA ASP A 342 2.63 -15.85 5.22
C ASP A 342 3.16 -15.62 6.65
N CYS A 343 2.34 -15.81 7.68
CA CYS A 343 2.77 -15.70 9.08
C CYS A 343 3.80 -16.78 9.48
N ALA A 344 3.65 -18.02 8.99
CA ALA A 344 4.61 -19.08 9.24
C ALA A 344 5.99 -18.75 8.65
N VAL A 345 6.04 -18.16 7.45
CA VAL A 345 7.29 -17.72 6.82
C VAL A 345 7.95 -16.61 7.63
N GLU A 346 7.18 -15.58 8.05
CA GLU A 346 7.70 -14.49 8.89
C GLU A 346 8.28 -15.03 10.22
N CYS A 347 7.68 -16.06 10.82
CA CYS A 347 8.19 -16.70 12.04
C CYS A 347 9.46 -17.55 11.83
N CYS A 348 9.69 -18.11 10.64
CA CYS A 348 10.90 -18.89 10.34
C CYS A 348 12.11 -18.03 9.94
N THR A 349 11.90 -16.74 9.66
CA THR A 349 12.94 -15.78 9.28
C THR A 349 13.46 -14.93 10.45
N LEU A 350 12.94 -15.15 11.65
CA LEU A 350 13.40 -14.58 12.93
C LEU A 350 14.15 -15.67 13.72
#